data_AF-A0A559KCK5-F1
#
_entry.id   AF-A0A559KCK5-F1
#
_cell.length_a   1.000
_cell.length_b   1.000
_cell.length_c   1.000
_cell.angle_alpha   90.00
_cell.angle_beta   90.00
_cell.angle_gamma   90.00
#
_symmetry.space_group_name_H-M   'P 1'
#
loop_
_entity.id
_entity.type
_entity.pdbx_description
1 polymer ?
#
loop_
_entity_poly.entity_id
_entity_poly.type
_entity_poly.pdbx_seq_one_letter_code
_entity_poly.pdbx_strand_id
1 'polypeptide(L)'
;MDTIKWLSERELQLKDKQLQLKEQLEAVEKELAIVEVAKDYLQEFYFNNTAQELFLLYLTHIEAYCNWTKVDVDGALYDPDEKLMRRIEEKIGISENAKKAFREEVLIRMSSYKRKGKQFDYKSHERLKEAIENSL
;
A
#
# COMPACT_ATOMS: atom_id res chain seq x y z
N MET A 1 -18.29 -54.78 -39.01
CA MET A 1 -17.62 -53.60 -39.62
C MET A 1 -17.96 -52.31 -38.89
N ASP A 2 -19.12 -52.21 -38.22
CA ASP A 2 -19.61 -50.97 -37.62
C ASP A 2 -18.90 -50.51 -36.33
N THR A 3 -18.34 -51.45 -35.56
CA THR A 3 -17.65 -51.14 -34.29
C THR A 3 -16.30 -50.44 -34.49
N ILE A 4 -15.53 -50.79 -35.52
CA ILE A 4 -14.25 -50.13 -35.82
C ILE A 4 -14.48 -48.69 -36.30
N LYS A 5 -15.51 -48.49 -37.13
CA LYS A 5 -15.91 -47.15 -37.58
C LYS A 5 -16.36 -46.29 -36.40
N TRP A 6 -17.20 -46.82 -35.52
CA TRP A 6 -17.65 -46.13 -34.31
C TRP A 6 -16.49 -45.75 -33.36
N LEU A 7 -15.52 -46.66 -33.14
CA LEU A 7 -14.35 -46.38 -32.31
C LEU A 7 -13.49 -45.26 -32.90
N SER A 8 -13.25 -45.28 -34.21
CA SER A 8 -12.46 -44.25 -34.89
C SER A 8 -13.14 -42.88 -34.86
N GLU A 9 -14.45 -42.83 -35.07
CA GLU A 9 -15.25 -41.61 -35.05
C GLU A 9 -15.30 -41.01 -33.63
N ARG A 10 -15.38 -41.88 -32.61
CA ARG A 10 -15.31 -41.47 -31.19
C ARG A 10 -13.90 -41.00 -30.79
N GLU A 11 -12.83 -41.62 -31.29
CA GLU A 11 -11.46 -41.13 -31.08
C GLU A 11 -11.25 -39.74 -31.69
N LEU A 12 -11.81 -39.49 -32.88
CA LEU A 12 -11.74 -38.18 -33.52
C LEU A 12 -12.48 -37.12 -32.68
N GLN A 13 -13.70 -37.43 -32.24
CA GLN A 13 -14.46 -36.53 -31.35
C GLN A 13 -13.73 -36.25 -30.03
N LEU A 14 -13.05 -37.25 -29.47
CA LEU A 14 -12.25 -37.07 -28.24
C LEU A 14 -11.05 -36.16 -28.49
N LYS A 15 -10.38 -36.28 -29.63
CA LYS A 15 -9.27 -35.39 -30.02
C LYS A 15 -9.74 -33.96 -30.24
N ASP A 16 -10.85 -33.77 -30.92
CA ASP A 16 -11.43 -32.43 -31.14
C ASP A 16 -11.81 -31.78 -29.83
N LYS A 17 -12.45 -32.53 -28.91
CA LYS A 17 -12.79 -32.03 -27.58
C LYS A 17 -11.54 -31.73 -26.74
N GLN A 18 -10.49 -32.53 -26.83
CA GLN A 18 -9.20 -32.24 -26.19
C GLN A 18 -8.55 -30.98 -26.73
N LEU A 19 -8.62 -30.76 -28.06
CA LEU A 19 -8.11 -29.54 -28.68
C LEU A 19 -8.88 -28.31 -28.19
N GLN A 20 -10.21 -28.37 -28.20
CA GLN A 20 -11.06 -27.28 -27.73
C GLN A 20 -10.81 -26.94 -26.25
N LEU A 21 -10.64 -27.96 -25.39
CA LEU A 21 -10.30 -27.75 -23.98
C LEU A 21 -8.94 -27.08 -23.80
N LYS A 22 -7.94 -27.41 -24.63
CA LYS A 22 -6.63 -26.75 -24.59
C LYS A 22 -6.72 -25.30 -25.00
N GLU A 23 -7.47 -24.99 -26.06
CA GLU A 23 -7.70 -23.60 -26.49
C GLU A 23 -8.39 -22.78 -25.40
N GLN A 24 -9.38 -23.35 -24.72
CA GLN A 24 -10.03 -22.72 -23.58
C GLN A 24 -9.07 -22.51 -22.40
N LEU A 25 -8.21 -23.50 -22.10
CA LEU A 25 -7.21 -23.39 -21.05
C LEU A 25 -6.22 -22.25 -21.35
N GLU A 26 -5.69 -22.17 -22.57
CA GLU A 26 -4.79 -21.09 -22.98
C GLU A 26 -5.45 -19.71 -22.91
N ALA A 27 -6.75 -19.62 -23.23
CA ALA A 27 -7.50 -18.37 -23.07
C ALA A 27 -7.60 -17.95 -21.60
N VAL A 28 -7.93 -18.90 -20.71
CA VAL A 28 -8.02 -18.65 -19.27
C VAL A 28 -6.65 -18.28 -18.68
N GLU A 29 -5.57 -18.94 -19.11
CA GLU A 29 -4.21 -18.63 -18.65
C GLU A 29 -3.79 -17.20 -19.04
N LYS A 30 -4.16 -16.75 -20.25
CA LYS A 30 -3.93 -15.35 -20.68
C LYS A 30 -4.72 -14.36 -19.83
N GLU A 31 -5.99 -14.65 -19.55
CA GLU A 31 -6.81 -13.79 -18.69
C GLU A 31 -6.26 -13.74 -17.26
N LEU A 32 -5.83 -14.88 -16.71
CA LEU A 32 -5.22 -14.96 -15.38
C LEU A 32 -3.96 -14.10 -15.30
N ALA A 33 -3.09 -14.16 -16.31
CA ALA A 33 -1.87 -13.34 -16.35
C ALA A 33 -2.18 -11.83 -16.32
N ILE A 34 -3.25 -11.39 -17.01
CA ILE A 34 -3.69 -9.99 -16.98
C ILE A 34 -4.18 -9.61 -15.57
N VAL A 35 -4.95 -10.49 -14.94
CA VAL A 35 -5.47 -10.27 -13.58
C VAL A 35 -4.35 -10.20 -12.55
N GLU A 36 -3.32 -11.04 -12.67
CA GLU A 36 -2.15 -11.00 -11.78
C GLU A 36 -1.40 -9.67 -11.88
N VAL A 37 -1.12 -9.20 -13.10
CA VAL A 37 -0.50 -7.89 -13.31
C VAL A 37 -1.35 -6.75 -12.73
N ALA A 38 -2.67 -6.80 -12.94
CA ALA A 38 -3.57 -5.80 -12.37
C ALA A 38 -3.62 -5.85 -10.84
N LYS A 39 -3.57 -7.05 -10.24
CA LYS A 39 -3.53 -7.24 -8.80
C LYS A 39 -2.26 -6.66 -8.20
N ASP A 40 -1.10 -6.91 -8.80
CA ASP A 40 0.18 -6.38 -8.33
C ASP A 40 0.18 -4.85 -8.38
N TYR A 41 -0.30 -4.28 -9.49
CA TYR A 41 -0.45 -2.84 -9.63
C TYR A 41 -1.39 -2.24 -8.57
N LEU A 42 -2.55 -2.88 -8.35
CA LEU A 42 -3.50 -2.45 -7.34
C LEU A 42 -2.88 -2.51 -5.95
N GLN A 43 -2.18 -3.60 -5.61
CA GLN A 43 -1.55 -3.76 -4.31
C GLN A 43 -0.50 -2.68 -4.05
N GLU A 44 0.35 -2.39 -5.03
CA GLU A 44 1.32 -1.29 -4.95
C GLU A 44 0.63 0.07 -4.80
N PHE A 45 -0.42 0.31 -5.58
CA PHE A 45 -1.19 1.55 -5.52
C PHE A 45 -1.86 1.73 -4.14
N TYR A 46 -2.55 0.72 -3.62
CA TYR A 46 -3.16 0.77 -2.29
C TYR A 46 -2.11 1.02 -1.23
N PHE A 47 -0.99 0.28 -1.26
CA PHE A 47 0.09 0.47 -0.29
C PHE A 47 0.63 1.90 -0.30
N ASN A 48 0.93 2.46 -1.48
CA ASN A 48 1.45 3.81 -1.61
C ASN A 48 0.47 4.88 -1.12
N ASN A 49 -0.81 4.76 -1.44
CA ASN A 49 -1.82 5.71 -0.98
C ASN A 49 -2.01 5.62 0.54
N THR A 50 -2.13 4.41 1.09
CA THR A 50 -2.29 4.24 2.54
C THR A 50 -1.04 4.71 3.30
N ALA A 51 0.17 4.48 2.76
CA ALA A 51 1.41 5.02 3.34
C ALA A 51 1.41 6.55 3.35
N GLN A 52 0.96 7.18 2.26
CA GLN A 52 0.87 8.63 2.17
C GLN A 52 -0.19 9.22 3.12
N GLU A 53 -1.35 8.57 3.26
CA GLU A 53 -2.39 8.97 4.21
C GLU A 53 -1.89 8.87 5.66
N LEU A 54 -1.25 7.76 6.02
CA LEU A 54 -0.68 7.56 7.36
C LEU A 54 0.43 8.58 7.66
N PHE A 55 1.25 8.90 6.66
CA PHE A 55 2.27 9.93 6.74
C PHE A 55 1.68 11.31 7.04
N LEU A 56 0.67 11.73 6.27
CA LEU A 56 0.00 13.02 6.47
C LEU A 56 -0.67 13.09 7.84
N LEU A 57 -1.36 12.02 8.25
CA LEU A 57 -1.98 11.92 9.56
C LEU A 57 -0.95 12.09 10.68
N TYR A 58 0.19 11.40 10.59
CA TYR A 58 1.28 11.52 11.55
C TYR A 58 1.83 12.96 11.64
N LEU A 59 2.00 13.65 10.51
CA LEU A 59 2.47 15.04 10.51
C LEU A 59 1.47 16.00 11.17
N THR A 60 0.17 15.84 10.90
CA THR A 60 -0.86 16.65 11.53
C THR A 60 -0.85 16.47 13.05
N HIS A 61 -0.71 15.24 13.54
CA HIS A 61 -0.60 14.97 14.97
C HIS A 61 0.70 15.53 15.58
N ILE A 62 1.83 15.50 14.87
CA ILE A 62 3.08 16.13 15.32
C ILE A 62 2.91 17.65 15.43
N GLU A 63 2.36 18.30 14.41
CA GLU A 63 2.15 19.75 14.43
C GLU A 63 1.32 20.14 15.65
N ALA A 64 0.23 19.42 15.90
CA ALA A 64 -0.63 19.62 17.05
C ALA A 64 0.10 19.38 18.39
N TYR A 65 0.86 18.29 18.50
CA TYR A 65 1.64 17.96 19.70
C TYR A 65 2.71 19.01 20.01
N CYS A 66 3.48 19.45 19.01
CA CYS A 66 4.55 20.42 19.18
C CYS A 66 4.03 21.84 19.44
N ASN A 67 2.91 22.22 18.81
CA ASN A 67 2.30 23.55 18.96
C ASN A 67 1.30 23.64 20.11
N TRP A 68 1.03 22.54 20.83
CA TRP A 68 0.01 22.47 21.88
C TRP A 68 -1.38 22.85 21.37
N THR A 69 -1.67 22.50 20.11
CA THR A 69 -2.95 22.75 19.45
C THR A 69 -3.73 21.45 19.31
N LYS A 70 -5.04 21.57 19.04
CA LYS A 70 -5.89 20.43 18.73
C LYS A 70 -5.79 20.07 17.24
N VAL A 71 -6.01 18.80 16.92
CA VAL A 71 -6.18 18.32 15.56
C VAL A 71 -7.64 18.48 15.18
N ASP A 72 -7.89 19.11 14.03
CA ASP A 72 -9.22 19.15 13.44
C ASP A 72 -9.43 17.89 12.60
N VAL A 73 -10.32 17.01 13.06
CA VAL A 73 -10.77 15.82 12.33
C VAL A 73 -12.27 15.99 12.09
N ASP A 74 -12.67 16.15 10.83
CA ASP A 74 -14.06 16.30 10.41
C ASP A 74 -14.85 17.41 11.15
N GLY A 75 -14.19 18.52 11.50
CA GLY A 75 -14.80 19.66 12.18
C GLY A 75 -14.86 19.53 13.71
N ALA A 76 -14.32 18.45 14.27
CA ALA A 76 -14.17 18.26 15.70
C ALA A 76 -12.70 18.35 16.13
N LEU A 77 -12.46 19.09 17.21
CA LEU A 77 -11.12 19.33 17.74
C LEU A 77 -10.74 18.26 18.76
N TYR A 78 -9.79 17.41 18.40
CA TYR A 78 -9.24 16.34 19.24
C TYR A 78 -7.85 16.69 19.75
N ASP A 79 -7.47 16.10 20.89
CA ASP A 79 -6.08 16.12 21.31
C ASP A 79 -5.23 15.25 20.38
N PRO A 80 -3.94 15.60 20.16
CA PRO A 80 -3.06 14.81 19.31
C PRO A 80 -2.95 13.37 19.82
N ASP A 81 -3.15 12.39 18.92
CA ASP A 81 -3.07 10.98 19.26
C ASP A 81 -1.61 10.53 19.42
N GLU A 82 -1.13 10.59 20.66
CA GLU A 82 0.20 10.10 20.99
C GLU A 82 0.35 8.60 20.79
N LYS A 83 -0.71 7.80 20.92
CA LYS A 83 -0.62 6.34 20.73
C LYS A 83 -0.34 6.01 19.26
N LEU A 84 -1.01 6.70 18.34
CA LEU A 84 -0.74 6.61 16.92
C LEU A 84 0.73 6.96 16.62
N MET A 85 1.18 8.12 17.09
CA MET A 85 2.55 8.58 16.85
C MET A 85 3.60 7.61 17.42
N ARG A 86 3.40 7.14 18.66
CA ARG A 86 4.28 6.16 19.30
C ARG A 86 4.35 4.84 18.54
N ARG A 87 3.21 4.33 18.07
CA ARG A 87 3.15 3.08 17.28
C ARG A 87 4.03 3.14 16.04
N ILE A 88 4.10 4.30 15.38
CA ILE A 88 4.94 4.51 14.19
C ILE A 88 6.41 4.68 14.61
N GLU A 89 6.68 5.57 15.56
CA GLU A 89 8.02 5.86 16.08
C GLU A 89 8.75 4.63 16.62
N GLU A 90 8.04 3.70 17.26
CA GLU A 90 8.61 2.48 17.83
C GLU A 90 9.11 1.51 16.75
N LYS A 91 8.54 1.55 15.53
CA LYS A 91 9.00 0.72 14.41
C LYS A 91 10.44 1.03 13.99
N ILE A 92 10.90 2.25 14.22
CA ILE A 92 12.28 2.70 13.96
C ILE A 92 13.11 2.83 15.24
N GLY A 93 12.66 2.23 16.34
CA GLY A 93 13.40 2.16 17.59
C GLY A 93 13.50 3.49 18.36
N ILE A 94 12.58 4.44 18.15
CA ILE A 94 12.55 5.69 18.91
C ILE A 94 12.02 5.41 20.32
N SER A 95 12.90 5.56 21.31
CA SER A 95 12.55 5.45 22.73
C SER A 95 11.64 6.59 23.17
N GLU A 96 10.91 6.38 24.27
CA GLU A 96 10.01 7.39 24.86
C GLU A 96 10.73 8.72 25.14
N ASN A 97 11.98 8.65 25.61
CA ASN A 97 12.79 9.84 25.90
C ASN A 97 13.18 10.62 24.63
N ALA A 98 13.31 9.92 23.49
CA ALA A 98 13.70 10.51 22.22
C ALA A 98 12.49 11.01 21.40
N LYS A 99 11.25 10.69 21.80
CA LYS A 99 10.03 11.04 21.05
C LYS A 99 9.94 12.53 20.74
N LYS A 100 10.19 13.38 21.74
CA LYS A 100 10.06 14.83 21.61
C LYS A 100 11.08 15.37 20.61
N ALA A 101 12.35 14.97 20.74
CA ALA A 101 13.41 15.40 19.84
C ALA A 101 13.14 14.96 18.39
N PHE A 102 12.65 13.73 18.19
CA PHE A 102 12.30 13.23 16.86
C PHE A 102 11.14 14.01 16.22
N ARG A 103 10.07 14.26 16.97
CA ARG A 103 8.91 15.04 16.49
C ARG A 103 9.31 16.47 16.11
N GLU A 104 10.15 17.12 16.92
CA GLU A 104 10.68 18.45 16.64
C GLU A 104 11.57 18.47 15.39
N GLU A 105 12.44 17.46 15.22
CA GLU A 105 13.27 17.31 14.01
C GLU A 105 12.41 17.24 12.75
N VAL A 106 11.38 16.39 12.76
CA VAL A 106 10.44 16.23 11.64
C VAL A 106 9.72 17.55 11.33
N LEU A 107 9.23 18.24 12.36
CA LEU A 107 8.54 19.52 12.21
C LEU A 107 9.44 20.61 11.61
N ILE A 108 10.70 20.69 12.06
CA ILE A 108 11.70 21.64 11.53
C ILE A 108 11.97 21.36 10.04
N ARG A 109 12.14 20.08 9.69
CA ARG A 109 12.41 19.65 8.31
C ARG A 109 11.23 19.99 7.41
N MET A 110 10.01 19.66 7.81
CA MET A 110 8.78 20.00 7.09
C MET A 110 8.64 21.52 6.91
N SER A 111 8.88 22.30 7.96
CA SER A 111 8.87 23.77 7.90
C SER A 111 9.90 24.33 6.91
N SER A 112 11.08 23.72 6.83
CA SER A 112 12.12 24.07 5.85
C SER A 112 11.68 23.83 4.41
N TYR A 113 10.97 22.72 4.15
CA TYR A 113 10.41 22.42 2.83
C TYR A 113 9.31 23.41 2.43
N LYS A 114 8.37 23.69 3.36
CA LYS A 114 7.28 24.65 3.16
C LYS A 114 7.81 26.05 2.82
N ARG A 115 8.86 26.53 3.52
CA ARG A 115 9.51 27.82 3.22
C ARG A 115 10.18 27.86 1.84
N LYS A 116 10.60 26.72 1.30
CA LYS A 116 11.19 26.60 -0.05
C LYS A 116 10.14 26.37 -1.14
N GLY A 117 8.85 26.39 -0.80
CA GLY A 117 7.77 26.08 -1.74
C GLY A 117 7.78 24.63 -2.24
N LYS A 118 8.41 23.72 -1.50
CA LYS A 118 8.46 22.29 -1.84
C LYS A 118 7.43 21.52 -1.01
N GLN A 119 6.80 20.52 -1.63
CA GLN A 119 5.98 19.57 -0.88
C GLN A 119 6.86 18.66 -0.03
N PHE A 120 6.42 18.40 1.20
CA PHE A 120 7.06 17.46 2.10
C PHE A 120 6.36 16.12 1.94
N ASP A 121 6.81 15.33 0.96
CA ASP A 121 6.21 14.04 0.64
C ASP A 121 6.78 12.92 1.50
N TYR A 122 6.10 11.77 1.48
CA TYR A 122 6.51 10.50 2.09
C TYR A 122 7.99 10.14 1.82
N LYS A 123 8.51 10.46 0.63
CA LYS A 123 9.90 10.21 0.22
C LYS A 123 10.93 11.23 0.75
N SER A 124 10.48 12.27 1.46
CA SER A 124 11.34 13.38 1.92
C SER A 124 12.10 13.08 3.22
N HIS A 125 11.75 11.97 3.88
CA HIS A 125 12.30 11.59 5.17
C HIS A 125 12.47 10.06 5.29
N GLU A 126 13.67 9.55 5.00
CA GLU A 126 13.97 8.11 4.97
C GLU A 126 13.53 7.36 6.23
N ARG A 127 13.87 7.87 7.42
CA ARG A 127 13.49 7.19 8.68
C ARG A 127 11.98 7.14 8.90
N LEU A 128 11.24 8.16 8.46
CA LEU A 128 9.79 8.20 8.67
C LEU A 128 9.08 7.33 7.63
N LYS A 129 9.64 7.31 6.41
CA LYS A 129 9.26 6.39 5.36
C LYS A 129 9.35 4.94 5.86
N GLU A 130 10.52 4.52 6.35
CA GLU A 130 10.71 3.18 6.92
C GLU A 130 9.76 2.89 8.08
N ALA A 131 9.49 3.86 8.96
CA ALA A 131 8.57 3.67 10.07
C ALA A 131 7.14 3.33 9.63
N ILE A 132 6.68 4.00 8.57
CA ILE A 132 5.34 3.83 8.01
C ILE A 132 5.25 2.54 7.18
N GLU A 133 6.27 2.27 6.37
CA GLU A 133 6.39 1.00 5.62
C GLU A 133 6.35 -0.22 6.56
N ASN A 134 6.98 -0.13 7.73
CA ASN A 134 6.94 -1.19 8.76
C ASN A 134 5.66 -1.19 9.62
N SER A 135 4.80 -0.19 9.43
CA SER A 135 3.52 -0.06 10.15
C SER A 135 2.32 -0.56 9.33
N LEU A 136 2.47 -0.72 8.01
CA LEU A 136 1.49 -1.31 7.10
C LEU A 136 1.70 -2.82 6.97
#